data_AF-A0A834BA66-F1
#
_entry.id   AF-A0A834BA66-F1
#
_cell.length_a   1.000
_cell.length_b   1.000
_cell.length_c   1.000
_cell.angle_alpha   90.00
_cell.angle_beta   90.00
_cell.angle_gamma   90.00
#
_symmetry.space_group_name_H-M   'P 1'
#
loop_
_entity.id
_entity.type
_entity.pdbx_description
1 polymer ?
#
loop_
_entity_poly.entity_id
_entity_poly.type
_entity_poly.pdbx_seq_one_letter_code
_entity_poly.pdbx_strand_id
1 'polypeptide(L)'
;MKVENFTETNEINELFDSFTYNKGASMARMLSSFLNESVFISALKSYLDTFSYSNAEQDDLWRHFQMAIDDQSKIVLPATVKSIMDSWTHQSGFPVITLNVSTGVMKQEPFFLGKVKNQTLLTHNNTWIVPILWMRNGTTQSLVWLDKSSRLFPEMQVSDSDHDWVILNVNMTGYYRVNYDKLGWKKLNQQLEKDPKSS
;
A
#
# COMPACT_ATOMS: atom_id res chain seq x y z
N MET A 1 11.92 -10.12 16.26
CA MET A 1 11.47 -8.77 16.68
C MET A 1 11.34 -8.81 18.20
N LYS A 2 11.87 -7.83 18.95
CA LYS A 2 11.64 -7.78 20.40
C LYS A 2 10.19 -7.37 20.62
N VAL A 3 9.46 -8.12 21.44
CA VAL A 3 8.15 -7.68 21.93
C VAL A 3 8.42 -6.47 22.82
N GLU A 4 7.91 -5.30 22.44
CA GLU A 4 7.94 -4.13 23.32
C GLU A 4 6.88 -4.35 24.40
N ASN A 5 7.35 -4.54 25.64
CA ASN A 5 6.46 -4.66 26.79
C ASN A 5 6.17 -3.25 27.31
N PHE A 6 4.98 -2.74 27.02
CA PHE A 6 4.45 -1.53 27.63
C PHE A 6 4.02 -1.85 29.06
N THR A 7 4.67 -1.22 30.04
CA THR A 7 4.44 -1.55 31.46
C THR A 7 3.89 -0.38 32.26
N GLU A 8 3.99 0.85 31.72
CA GLU A 8 3.45 2.05 32.36
C GLU A 8 2.13 2.50 31.71
N THR A 9 1.19 2.99 32.53
CA THR A 9 -0.11 3.49 32.06
C THR A 9 0.01 4.60 31.01
N ASN A 10 1.05 5.43 31.09
CA ASN A 10 1.27 6.51 30.14
C ASN A 10 1.69 5.98 28.76
N GLU A 11 2.55 4.96 28.71
CA GLU A 11 2.97 4.33 27.45
C GLU A 11 1.77 3.66 26.74
N ILE A 12 0.86 3.06 27.51
CA ILE A 12 -0.37 2.47 26.97
C ILE A 12 -1.29 3.54 26.36
N ASN A 13 -1.40 4.72 27.00
CA ASN A 13 -2.21 5.82 26.47
C ASN A 13 -1.65 6.38 25.16
N GLU A 14 -0.32 6.36 24.97
CA GLU A 14 0.32 6.80 23.72
C GLU A 14 0.01 5.89 22.53
N LEU A 15 -0.34 4.61 22.77
CA LEU A 15 -0.81 3.70 21.72
C LEU A 15 -2.18 4.11 21.14
N PHE A 16 -2.96 4.89 21.87
CA PHE A 16 -4.28 5.36 21.46
C PHE A 16 -4.22 6.70 20.71
N ASP A 17 -3.23 6.89 19.84
CA ASP A 17 -3.10 8.10 19.05
C ASP A 17 -3.90 8.05 17.73
N SER A 18 -4.36 9.22 17.27
CA SER A 18 -5.12 9.33 16.03
C SER A 18 -4.33 8.85 14.79
N PHE A 19 -2.99 8.86 14.86
CA PHE A 19 -2.13 8.39 13.78
C PHE A 19 -2.24 6.87 13.61
N THR A 20 -2.20 6.12 14.71
CA THR A 20 -2.33 4.66 14.77
C THR A 20 -3.71 4.24 14.26
N TYR A 21 -4.78 4.91 14.70
CA TYR A 21 -6.13 4.63 14.18
C TYR A 21 -6.26 4.88 12.68
N ASN A 22 -5.78 6.04 12.18
CA ASN A 22 -5.88 6.38 10.77
C ASN A 22 -5.01 5.46 9.88
N LYS A 23 -3.81 5.11 10.35
CA LYS A 23 -2.92 4.15 9.68
C LYS A 23 -3.57 2.76 9.65
N GLY A 24 -4.09 2.29 10.80
CA GLY A 24 -4.80 1.01 10.92
C GLY A 24 -5.98 0.90 9.96
N ALA A 25 -6.86 1.90 9.94
CA ALA A 25 -8.01 1.94 9.02
C ALA A 25 -7.57 1.96 7.54
N SER A 26 -6.52 2.70 7.21
CA SER A 26 -5.98 2.75 5.84
C SER A 26 -5.37 1.40 5.41
N MET A 27 -4.66 0.72 6.31
CA MET A 27 -4.11 -0.61 6.05
C MET A 27 -5.21 -1.66 5.88
N ALA A 28 -6.28 -1.61 6.69
CA ALA A 28 -7.43 -2.48 6.55
C ALA A 28 -8.15 -2.27 5.20
N ARG A 29 -8.34 -1.01 4.78
CA ARG A 29 -8.90 -0.68 3.46
C ARG A 29 -8.02 -1.18 2.32
N MET A 30 -6.70 -1.02 2.43
CA MET A 30 -5.75 -1.52 1.44
C MET A 30 -5.80 -3.05 1.34
N LEU A 31 -5.80 -3.75 2.47
CA LEU A 31 -5.91 -5.21 2.55
C LEU A 31 -7.20 -5.72 1.90
N SER A 32 -8.35 -5.10 2.23
CA SER A 32 -9.64 -5.42 1.61
C SER A 32 -9.63 -5.17 0.10
N SER A 33 -8.97 -4.10 -0.36
CA SER A 33 -8.88 -3.76 -1.78
C SER A 33 -8.16 -4.84 -2.60
N PHE A 34 -6.98 -5.30 -2.17
CA PHE A 34 -6.22 -6.29 -2.95
C PHE A 34 -6.66 -7.74 -2.72
N LEU A 35 -7.36 -8.05 -1.63
CA LEU A 35 -7.93 -9.38 -1.38
C LEU A 35 -9.34 -9.55 -1.92
N ASN A 36 -10.04 -8.47 -2.26
CA ASN A 36 -11.49 -8.37 -2.38
C ASN A 36 -12.23 -8.47 -1.04
N GLU A 37 -13.40 -7.83 -1.00
CA GLU A 37 -14.20 -7.67 0.22
C GLU A 37 -14.71 -9.01 0.77
N SER A 38 -15.07 -9.96 -0.11
CA SER A 38 -15.61 -11.26 0.31
C SER A 38 -14.58 -12.11 1.06
N VAL A 39 -13.34 -12.15 0.57
CA VAL A 39 -12.22 -12.83 1.22
C VAL A 39 -11.89 -12.13 2.53
N PHE A 40 -11.83 -10.79 2.51
CA PHE A 40 -11.52 -10.00 3.69
C PHE A 40 -12.52 -10.26 4.83
N ILE A 41 -13.82 -10.22 4.54
CA ILE A 41 -14.87 -10.46 5.53
C ILE A 41 -14.86 -11.92 6.00
N SER A 42 -14.62 -12.89 5.10
CA SER A 42 -14.53 -14.30 5.47
C SER A 42 -13.35 -14.57 6.42
N ALA A 43 -12.17 -14.03 6.12
CA ALA A 43 -10.99 -14.13 6.96
C ALA A 43 -11.24 -13.51 8.34
N LEU A 44 -11.83 -12.31 8.37
CA LEU A 44 -12.12 -11.60 9.62
C LEU A 44 -13.14 -12.36 10.48
N LYS A 45 -14.19 -12.93 9.88
CA LYS A 45 -15.14 -13.80 10.60
C LYS A 45 -14.44 -15.01 11.21
N SER A 46 -13.64 -15.71 10.42
CA SER A 46 -12.89 -16.88 10.89
C SER A 46 -11.97 -16.54 12.08
N TYR A 47 -11.28 -15.38 12.02
CA TYR A 47 -10.47 -14.89 13.11
C TYR A 47 -11.30 -14.59 14.37
N LEU A 48 -12.38 -13.82 14.24
CA LEU A 48 -13.25 -13.45 15.37
C LEU A 48 -13.90 -14.67 16.02
N ASP A 49 -14.36 -15.64 15.24
CA ASP A 49 -14.96 -16.88 15.75
C ASP A 49 -13.92 -17.72 16.52
N THR A 50 -12.68 -17.79 16.02
CA THR A 50 -11.60 -18.60 16.61
C THR A 50 -11.11 -18.01 17.94
N PHE A 51 -11.01 -16.69 18.02
CA PHE A 51 -10.49 -15.99 19.22
C PHE A 51 -11.60 -15.37 20.09
N SER A 52 -12.84 -15.81 19.90
CA SER A 52 -13.96 -15.38 20.72
C SER A 52 -13.70 -15.67 22.19
N TYR A 53 -13.83 -14.63 23.03
CA TYR A 53 -13.59 -14.69 24.48
C TYR A 53 -12.14 -15.03 24.89
N SER A 54 -11.17 -14.89 23.97
CA SER A 54 -9.74 -15.05 24.24
C SER A 54 -8.91 -13.86 23.74
N ASN A 55 -7.59 -13.96 23.87
CA ASN A 55 -6.65 -12.98 23.33
C ASN A 55 -6.08 -13.46 21.99
N ALA A 56 -5.56 -12.54 21.20
CA ALA A 56 -4.93 -12.81 19.91
C ALA A 56 -3.79 -11.82 19.66
N GLU A 57 -2.82 -12.24 18.84
CA GLU A 57 -1.71 -11.40 18.40
C GLU A 57 -1.82 -11.05 16.91
N GLN A 58 -0.98 -10.11 16.46
CA GLN A 58 -0.97 -9.67 15.05
C GLN A 58 -0.79 -10.84 14.06
N ASP A 59 0.07 -11.79 14.40
CA ASP A 59 0.37 -12.94 13.55
C ASP A 59 -0.82 -13.92 13.44
N ASP A 60 -1.70 -13.96 14.45
CA ASP A 60 -2.95 -14.72 14.38
C ASP A 60 -3.89 -14.17 13.31
N LEU A 61 -4.02 -12.84 13.24
CA LEU A 61 -4.81 -12.18 12.22
C LEU A 61 -4.30 -12.56 10.81
N TRP A 62 -2.99 -12.41 10.58
CA TRP A 62 -2.38 -12.73 9.28
C TRP A 62 -2.54 -14.19 8.88
N ARG A 63 -2.53 -15.11 9.85
CA ARG A 63 -2.79 -16.54 9.60
C ARG A 63 -4.19 -16.77 9.05
N HIS A 64 -5.23 -16.17 9.63
CA HIS A 64 -6.61 -16.32 9.13
C HIS A 64 -6.80 -15.73 7.73
N PHE A 65 -6.15 -14.60 7.45
CA PHE A 65 -6.13 -14.04 6.09
C PHE A 65 -5.41 -14.94 5.09
N GLN A 66 -4.27 -15.53 5.47
CA GLN A 66 -3.56 -16.48 4.61
C GLN A 66 -4.42 -17.71 4.30
N MET A 67 -5.08 -18.29 5.32
CA MET A 67 -5.98 -19.44 5.14
C MET A 67 -7.13 -19.15 4.17
N ALA A 68 -7.74 -17.97 4.27
CA ALA A 68 -8.84 -17.59 3.37
C ALA A 68 -8.40 -17.43 1.91
N ILE A 69 -7.15 -17.05 1.67
CA ILE A 69 -6.58 -16.93 0.31
C ILE A 69 -6.27 -18.32 -0.26
N ASP A 70 -5.65 -19.17 0.57
CA ASP A 70 -5.25 -20.52 0.18
C ASP A 70 -6.46 -21.37 -0.24
N ASP A 71 -7.61 -21.19 0.42
CA ASP A 71 -8.87 -21.89 0.13
C ASP A 71 -9.48 -21.51 -1.24
N GLN A 72 -9.23 -20.30 -1.73
CA GLN A 72 -9.86 -19.79 -2.95
C GLN A 72 -8.99 -19.94 -4.21
N SER A 73 -7.67 -20.14 -4.07
CA SER A 73 -6.69 -20.38 -5.16
C SER A 73 -6.73 -19.39 -6.35
N LYS A 74 -7.39 -18.23 -6.22
CA LYS A 74 -7.56 -17.21 -7.28
C LYS A 74 -6.68 -15.98 -7.11
N ILE A 75 -6.25 -15.69 -5.89
CA ILE A 75 -5.45 -14.51 -5.55
C ILE A 75 -4.00 -14.96 -5.48
N VAL A 76 -3.16 -14.39 -6.34
CA VAL A 76 -1.72 -14.64 -6.33
C VAL A 76 -1.03 -13.44 -5.70
N LEU A 77 -0.41 -13.67 -4.54
CA LEU A 77 0.37 -12.66 -3.82
C LEU A 77 1.87 -12.82 -4.11
N PRO A 78 2.66 -11.74 -4.07
CA PRO A 78 4.12 -11.81 -4.24
C PRO A 78 4.84 -12.42 -3.04
N ALA A 79 4.17 -12.47 -1.88
CA ALA A 79 4.67 -13.03 -0.63
C ALA A 79 3.46 -13.42 0.27
N THR A 80 3.72 -14.04 1.42
CA THR A 80 2.66 -14.34 2.39
C THR A 80 1.98 -13.06 2.89
N VAL A 81 0.72 -13.16 3.32
CA VAL A 81 -0.01 -12.02 3.92
C VAL A 81 0.82 -11.40 5.04
N LYS A 82 1.40 -12.23 5.90
CA LYS A 82 2.31 -11.80 6.96
C LYS A 82 3.46 -10.96 6.42
N SER A 83 4.21 -11.46 5.42
CA SER A 83 5.36 -10.72 4.88
C SER A 83 4.95 -9.38 4.27
N ILE A 84 3.80 -9.31 3.63
CA ILE A 84 3.26 -8.06 3.07
C ILE A 84 2.92 -7.11 4.21
N MET A 85 2.10 -7.53 5.16
CA MET A 85 1.60 -6.67 6.23
C MET A 85 2.69 -6.27 7.24
N ASP A 86 3.65 -7.15 7.52
CA ASP A 86 4.84 -6.84 8.32
C ASP A 86 5.65 -5.69 7.71
N SER A 87 5.70 -5.58 6.37
CA SER A 87 6.33 -4.44 5.69
C SER A 87 5.61 -3.11 5.96
N TRP A 88 4.36 -3.13 6.43
CA TRP A 88 3.57 -1.94 6.76
C TRP A 88 3.49 -1.66 8.28
N THR A 89 3.42 -2.72 9.10
CA THR A 89 3.21 -2.60 10.55
C THR A 89 4.51 -2.48 11.34
N HIS A 90 5.61 -3.08 10.90
CA HIS A 90 6.89 -3.08 11.64
C HIS A 90 7.81 -1.89 11.32
N GLN A 91 7.37 -0.95 10.49
CA GLN A 91 8.11 0.28 10.22
C GLN A 91 7.21 1.52 10.26
N SER A 92 7.80 2.63 10.69
CA SER A 92 7.14 3.93 10.74
C SER A 92 7.08 4.58 9.34
N GLY A 93 6.08 5.45 9.16
CA GLY A 93 5.89 6.15 7.89
C GLY A 93 5.23 5.30 6.79
N PHE A 94 5.40 5.77 5.56
CA PHE A 94 4.86 5.19 4.33
C PHE A 94 5.69 5.65 3.11
N PRO A 95 5.62 4.95 1.96
CA PRO A 95 6.39 5.34 0.80
C PRO A 95 5.73 6.43 -0.04
N VAL A 96 6.55 7.20 -0.75
CA VAL A 96 6.18 7.85 -2.00
C VAL A 96 6.58 6.96 -3.17
N ILE A 97 5.64 6.70 -4.07
CA ILE A 97 5.83 5.93 -5.29
C ILE A 97 5.99 6.91 -6.44
N THR A 98 7.16 6.91 -7.06
CA THR A 98 7.44 7.75 -8.22
C THR A 98 7.44 6.91 -9.49
N LEU A 99 6.54 7.22 -10.43
CA LEU A 99 6.51 6.63 -11.77
C LEU A 99 7.15 7.58 -12.78
N ASN A 100 8.15 7.10 -13.51
CA ASN A 100 8.65 7.77 -14.69
C ASN A 100 7.87 7.23 -15.91
N VAL A 101 6.89 7.98 -16.40
CA VAL A 101 6.03 7.51 -17.51
C VAL A 101 6.77 7.43 -18.84
N SER A 102 7.90 8.13 -18.97
CA SER A 102 8.76 8.08 -20.16
C SER A 102 9.51 6.75 -20.29
N THR A 103 9.79 6.07 -19.17
CA THR A 103 10.56 4.82 -19.12
C THR A 103 9.80 3.65 -18.49
N GLY A 104 8.65 3.88 -17.86
CA GLY A 104 7.89 2.87 -17.11
C GLY A 104 8.56 2.44 -15.81
N VAL A 105 9.66 3.08 -15.41
CA VAL A 105 10.35 2.75 -14.17
C VAL A 105 9.59 3.35 -12.99
N MET A 106 9.21 2.49 -12.05
CA MET A 106 8.58 2.86 -10.80
C MET A 106 9.56 2.65 -9.64
N LYS A 107 9.62 3.61 -8.74
CA LYS A 107 10.49 3.60 -7.55
C LYS A 107 9.70 3.91 -6.29
N GLN A 108 10.14 3.35 -5.17
CA GLN A 108 9.64 3.69 -3.84
C GLN A 108 10.75 4.28 -2.98
N GLU A 109 10.39 5.31 -2.22
CA GLU A 109 11.25 5.96 -1.24
C GLU A 109 10.40 6.32 -0.02
N PRO A 110 10.95 6.29 1.21
CA PRO A 110 10.21 6.76 2.39
C PRO A 110 9.81 8.24 2.24
N PHE A 111 8.56 8.56 2.58
CA PHE A 111 8.07 9.94 2.53
C PHE A 111 8.36 10.70 3.84
N PHE A 112 8.96 11.88 3.73
CA PHE A 112 9.23 12.78 4.86
C PHE A 112 8.67 14.18 4.60
N LEU A 113 8.03 14.78 5.61
CA LEU A 113 7.62 16.19 5.58
C LEU A 113 8.81 17.08 5.98
N GLY A 114 9.50 17.64 4.99
CA GLY A 114 10.58 18.61 5.17
C GLY A 114 11.99 18.07 4.87
N LYS A 115 12.98 18.99 4.73
CA LYS A 115 14.39 18.62 4.57
C LYS A 115 14.92 18.07 5.89
N VAL A 116 14.80 16.76 6.10
CA VAL A 116 15.46 16.09 7.22
C VAL A 116 16.97 16.26 7.04
N LYS A 117 17.59 17.08 7.91
CA LYS A 117 19.01 17.47 7.80
C LYS A 117 19.99 16.30 7.90
N ASN A 118 19.56 15.15 8.42
CA ASN A 118 20.38 13.96 8.61
C ASN A 118 19.67 12.72 8.04
N GLN A 119 19.83 12.46 6.74
CA GLN A 119 19.38 11.21 6.08
C GLN A 119 20.20 9.98 6.51
N THR A 120 21.28 10.16 7.26
CA THR A 120 22.27 9.13 7.62
C THR A 120 21.88 8.22 8.79
N LEU A 121 20.74 8.46 9.46
CA LEU A 121 20.31 7.66 10.64
C LEU A 121 19.26 6.58 10.32
N LEU A 122 18.89 6.39 9.05
CA LEU A 122 17.84 5.44 8.67
C LEU A 122 18.44 4.21 8.01
N THR A 123 19.15 3.40 8.81
CA THR A 123 19.73 2.10 8.43
C THR A 123 18.70 0.96 8.46
N HIS A 124 17.45 1.24 8.11
CA HIS A 124 16.45 0.21 7.90
C HIS A 124 16.20 0.06 6.39
N ASN A 125 16.03 -1.17 5.95
CA ASN A 125 15.71 -1.48 4.57
C ASN A 125 14.24 -1.11 4.34
N ASN A 126 13.97 0.19 4.15
CA ASN A 126 12.63 0.78 4.09
C ASN A 126 11.93 0.49 2.76
N THR A 127 11.79 -0.79 2.42
CA THR A 127 11.03 -1.24 1.26
C THR A 127 9.71 -1.82 1.75
N TRP A 128 8.61 -1.32 1.21
CA TRP A 128 7.28 -1.87 1.41
C TRP A 128 6.94 -2.82 0.27
N ILE A 129 6.11 -3.82 0.53
CA ILE A 129 5.49 -4.61 -0.54
C ILE A 129 4.17 -3.92 -0.91
N VAL A 130 4.20 -3.15 -2.00
CA VAL A 130 3.15 -2.19 -2.32
C VAL A 130 2.20 -2.72 -3.41
N PRO A 131 0.89 -2.86 -3.11
CA PRO A 131 -0.12 -3.11 -4.13
C PRO A 131 -0.40 -1.82 -4.92
N ILE A 132 -0.20 -1.86 -6.23
CA ILE A 132 -0.40 -0.74 -7.13
C ILE A 132 -1.66 -0.99 -7.96
N LEU A 133 -2.77 -0.39 -7.52
CA LEU A 133 -3.98 -0.27 -8.33
C LEU A 133 -3.81 0.94 -9.25
N TRP A 134 -3.98 0.74 -10.55
CA TRP A 134 -3.69 1.78 -11.54
C TRP A 134 -4.70 1.75 -12.68
N MET A 135 -4.72 2.85 -13.42
CA MET A 135 -5.60 3.06 -14.57
C MET A 135 -4.77 3.69 -15.68
N ARG A 136 -5.11 3.31 -16.91
CA ARG A 136 -4.59 3.91 -18.13
C ARG A 136 -5.76 4.37 -18.98
N ASN A 137 -5.77 5.64 -19.37
CA ASN A 137 -6.76 6.21 -20.30
C ASN A 137 -8.22 5.93 -19.86
N GLY A 138 -8.51 6.10 -18.57
CA GLY A 138 -9.85 5.87 -18.01
C GLY A 138 -10.21 4.41 -17.72
N THR A 139 -9.36 3.45 -18.10
CA THR A 139 -9.61 2.01 -17.87
C THR A 139 -8.73 1.48 -16.75
N THR A 140 -9.36 0.99 -15.67
CA THR A 140 -8.65 0.30 -14.58
C THR A 140 -7.93 -0.93 -15.10
N GLN A 141 -6.68 -1.09 -14.68
CA GLN A 141 -5.80 -2.18 -15.09
C GLN A 141 -5.66 -3.21 -13.98
N SER A 142 -5.08 -4.37 -14.30
CA SER A 142 -4.78 -5.40 -13.30
C SER A 142 -3.82 -4.89 -12.24
N LEU A 143 -4.06 -5.28 -10.98
CA LEU A 143 -3.18 -4.97 -9.86
C LEU A 143 -1.76 -5.47 -10.13
N VAL A 144 -0.76 -4.62 -9.83
CA VAL A 144 0.65 -5.01 -9.86
C VAL A 144 1.30 -4.78 -8.51
N TRP A 145 2.45 -5.42 -8.27
CA TRP A 145 3.17 -5.33 -7.00
C TRP A 145 4.55 -4.70 -7.18
N LEU A 146 4.85 -3.69 -6.37
CA LEU A 146 6.19 -3.15 -6.20
C LEU A 146 6.76 -3.70 -4.88
N ASP A 147 7.51 -4.79 -4.99
CA ASP A 147 8.12 -5.55 -3.90
C ASP A 147 9.60 -5.21 -3.67
N LYS A 148 10.15 -4.32 -4.51
CA LYS A 148 11.54 -3.85 -4.48
C LYS A 148 11.58 -2.32 -4.51
N SER A 149 12.74 -1.74 -4.24
CA SER A 149 12.96 -0.29 -4.31
C SER A 149 12.69 0.31 -5.69
N SER A 150 12.86 -0.48 -6.76
CA SER A 150 12.60 -0.08 -8.14
C SER A 150 12.21 -1.28 -9.00
N ARG A 151 11.29 -1.08 -9.94
CA ARG A 151 10.92 -2.07 -10.96
C ARG A 151 10.49 -1.38 -12.25
N LEU A 152 10.69 -2.06 -13.39
CA LEU A 152 10.22 -1.62 -14.70
C LEU A 152 8.83 -2.20 -14.98
N PHE A 153 7.90 -1.33 -15.39
CA PHE A 153 6.55 -1.67 -15.86
C PHE A 153 6.36 -1.07 -17.27
N PRO A 154 6.75 -1.79 -18.33
CA PRO A 154 6.67 -1.28 -19.71
C PRO A 154 5.25 -0.85 -20.11
N GLU A 155 4.23 -1.51 -19.57
CA GLU A 155 2.81 -1.22 -19.78
C GLU A 155 2.36 0.14 -19.21
N MET A 156 3.18 0.76 -18.36
CA MET A 156 2.96 2.10 -17.82
C MET A 156 3.74 3.18 -18.57
N GLN A 157 4.44 2.82 -19.65
CA GLN A 157 5.06 3.79 -20.54
C GLN A 157 3.99 4.52 -21.35
N VAL A 158 4.07 5.84 -21.33
CA VAL A 158 3.16 6.74 -22.02
C VAL A 158 3.82 7.27 -23.29
N SER A 159 3.05 7.28 -24.37
CA SER A 159 3.43 7.86 -25.65
C SER A 159 3.29 9.38 -25.68
N ASP A 160 3.77 10.02 -26.75
CA ASP A 160 3.59 11.46 -26.93
C ASP A 160 2.12 11.88 -27.17
N SER A 161 1.20 10.93 -27.39
CA SER A 161 -0.23 11.19 -27.59
C SER A 161 -0.88 11.91 -26.40
N ASP A 162 -1.67 12.96 -26.67
CA ASP A 162 -2.39 13.74 -25.65
C ASP A 162 -3.54 12.99 -24.95
N HIS A 163 -3.85 11.77 -25.39
CA HIS A 163 -4.87 10.91 -24.78
C HIS A 163 -4.26 9.74 -24.01
N ASP A 164 -2.94 9.68 -23.89
CA ASP A 164 -2.22 8.62 -23.21
C ASP A 164 -1.71 9.13 -21.86
N TRP A 165 -2.25 8.57 -20.79
CA TRP A 165 -1.93 8.94 -19.41
C TRP A 165 -2.14 7.74 -18.48
N VAL A 166 -1.40 7.76 -17.37
CA VAL A 166 -1.45 6.72 -16.34
C VAL A 166 -1.65 7.39 -14.99
N ILE A 167 -2.58 6.87 -14.21
CA ILE A 167 -2.77 7.24 -12.80
C ILE A 167 -2.59 6.01 -11.90
N LEU A 168 -1.81 6.16 -10.84
CA LEU A 168 -1.61 5.16 -9.80
C LEU A 168 -2.48 5.48 -8.58
N ASN A 169 -2.66 4.47 -7.74
CA ASN A 169 -3.45 4.50 -6.51
C ASN A 169 -4.90 4.96 -6.74
N VAL A 170 -5.56 4.35 -7.72
CA VAL A 170 -6.98 4.61 -8.04
C VAL A 170 -7.82 4.48 -6.77
N ASN A 171 -8.77 5.41 -6.57
CA ASN A 171 -9.62 5.51 -5.37
C ASN A 171 -8.88 5.68 -4.03
N MET A 172 -7.58 5.98 -4.06
CA MET A 172 -6.72 6.14 -2.88
C MET A 172 -6.82 4.95 -1.91
N THR A 173 -6.87 3.72 -2.44
CA THR A 173 -7.00 2.52 -1.61
C THR A 173 -5.69 2.13 -0.92
N GLY A 174 -4.55 2.51 -1.48
CA GLY A 174 -3.23 2.23 -0.93
C GLY A 174 -2.74 3.33 0.00
N TYR A 175 -2.08 2.94 1.09
CA TYR A 175 -1.51 3.86 2.08
C TYR A 175 -0.14 4.40 1.64
N TYR A 176 -0.09 5.08 0.50
CA TYR A 176 1.12 5.68 -0.05
C TYR A 176 0.81 6.92 -0.88
N ARG A 177 1.82 7.76 -1.09
CA ARG A 177 1.72 8.92 -1.99
C ARG A 177 2.22 8.56 -3.38
N VAL A 178 1.73 9.26 -4.38
CA VAL A 178 2.15 9.08 -5.77
C VAL A 178 2.82 10.35 -6.27
N ASN A 179 3.88 10.18 -7.05
CA ASN A 179 4.55 11.22 -7.80
C ASN A 179 4.83 10.75 -9.22
N TYR A 180 4.97 11.69 -10.14
CA TYR A 180 5.28 11.43 -11.55
C TYR A 180 6.47 12.29 -11.99
N ASP A 181 7.11 11.89 -13.09
CA ASP A 181 8.01 12.76 -13.82
C ASP A 181 7.24 13.93 -14.48
N LYS A 182 7.97 14.92 -14.99
CA LYS A 182 7.37 16.14 -15.58
C LYS A 182 6.36 15.82 -16.69
N LEU A 183 6.63 14.79 -17.48
CA LEU A 183 5.72 14.35 -18.54
C LEU A 183 4.42 13.79 -17.94
N GLY A 184 4.49 12.89 -16.96
CA GLY A 184 3.30 12.35 -16.30
C GLY A 184 2.43 13.43 -15.67
N TRP A 185 3.03 14.38 -14.94
CA TRP A 185 2.29 15.53 -14.40
C TRP A 185 1.64 16.39 -15.50
N LYS A 186 2.34 16.64 -16.61
CA LYS A 186 1.78 17.36 -17.75
C LYS A 186 0.56 16.64 -18.34
N LYS A 187 0.65 15.32 -18.55
CA LYS A 187 -0.44 14.50 -19.10
C LYS A 187 -1.67 14.48 -18.19
N LEU A 188 -1.48 14.33 -16.88
CA LEU A 188 -2.58 14.38 -15.91
C LEU A 188 -3.24 15.76 -15.85
N ASN A 189 -2.47 16.85 -15.87
CA ASN A 189 -3.02 18.20 -15.92
C ASN A 189 -3.88 18.42 -17.18
N GLN A 190 -3.37 18.00 -18.35
CA GLN A 190 -4.13 18.09 -19.60
C GLN A 190 -5.43 17.29 -19.57
N GLN A 191 -5.42 16.10 -18.95
CA GLN A 191 -6.63 15.29 -18.80
C GLN A 191 -7.67 15.99 -17.91
N LEU A 192 -7.25 16.53 -16.76
CA LEU A 192 -8.14 17.23 -15.83
C LEU A 192 -8.74 18.50 -16.43
N GLU A 193 -8.01 19.21 -17.29
CA GLU A 193 -8.53 20.37 -18.02
C GLU A 193 -9.59 19.97 -19.06
N LYS A 194 -9.45 18.80 -19.69
CA LYS A 194 -10.36 18.31 -20.73
C LYS A 194 -11.61 17.65 -20.16
N ASP A 195 -11.44 16.76 -19.18
CA ASP A 195 -12.55 16.01 -18.57
C ASP A 195 -12.27 15.70 -17.09
N PRO A 196 -12.72 16.57 -16.16
CA PRO A 196 -12.53 16.39 -14.72
C PRO A 196 -13.23 15.16 -14.13
N LYS A 197 -14.15 14.50 -14.85
CA LYS A 197 -14.94 13.37 -14.33
C LYS A 197 -14.39 11.99 -14.70
N SER A 198 -13.34 11.96 -15.50
CA SER A 198 -12.78 10.74 -16.11
C SER A 198 -11.68 10.04 -15.28
N SER A 199 -11.33 10.61 -14.13
CA SER A 199 -10.26 10.15 -13.22
C SER A 199 -10.79 9.63 -11.89
#